data_AF-A0A5E4I4A4-F1
#
_entry.id   AF-A0A5E4I4A4-F1
#
_cell.length_a   1.000
_cell.length_b   1.000
_cell.length_c   1.000
_cell.angle_alpha   90.00
_cell.angle_beta   90.00
_cell.angle_gamma   90.00
#
_symmetry.space_group_name_H-M   'P 1'
#
loop_
_entity.id
_entity.type
_entity.pdbx_description
1 polymer ?
#
loop_
_entity_poly.entity_id
_entity_poly.type
_entity_poly.pdbx_seq_one_letter_code
_entity_poly.pdbx_strand_id
1 'polypeptide(L)'
;MEKNWGKKVIVFATILLFFKVSVTPGSNWSDPSAFNVYESQKGFIFGSYTHRSGEGGYITIDAVDLWVIPIVKPLQFLHYTVGQNITYFKDTAKTYFTSRFIIGYIDITTYTPPLLSGRLQKMSIAYSLTMKNPANRQYVAQHFDLLDCNRDAATNYGSEIKTYNPNIKIIGYADLIWVADWMEEWPVINTHENWFIHDIYGTTSDHRIWRNEGTYKGYYMNPSVMVNSWTDYFANTMCLEFLQDTPSADGVFLDDAYYWLDRGGVDPKVMHSDYGDTILRRTLTFSDWDQILLDNWNTLMLAHIHNVKTALNSVPSRNMIMPNAWIFPQFCEQITHIHTWEGFIHARWDSSSQPGGYDGSWDYGCVPINLLHEQAQLGNIIAVNSGCTIDSPNDERVKWMRYTIGCFLLAIGTDISKAYYSWMFFEQETTGSIINGYHPMMDTDFGQPVQNYKGDIQNSSLQVYAHPNPGVISGSTHNYYGGVFVREFQNYWVIVNICPSLSTAYDYSGILPDGQSFTVHAKEALFIAK
;
A
#
# COMPACT_ATOMS: atom_id res chain seq x y z
N MET A 1 -40.35 -10.84 41.17
CA MET A 1 -41.21 -10.71 39.97
C MET A 1 -40.51 -9.76 39.03
N GLU A 2 -39.87 -10.33 38.01
CA GLU A 2 -39.28 -9.62 36.88
C GLU A 2 -40.34 -8.81 36.14
N LYS A 3 -39.98 -7.60 35.70
CA LYS A 3 -40.67 -6.94 34.59
C LYS A 3 -39.65 -6.52 33.55
N ASN A 4 -39.57 -7.35 32.52
CA ASN A 4 -38.99 -7.06 31.22
C ASN A 4 -39.54 -5.75 30.65
N TRP A 5 -38.66 -4.81 30.32
CA TRP A 5 -38.97 -3.73 29.38
C TRP A 5 -38.24 -4.04 28.07
N GLY A 6 -39.04 -4.27 27.03
CA GLY A 6 -38.59 -4.68 25.71
C GLY A 6 -37.66 -3.67 25.05
N LYS A 7 -36.69 -4.19 24.30
CA LYS A 7 -35.86 -3.42 23.37
C LYS A 7 -36.77 -2.78 22.32
N LYS A 8 -36.80 -1.44 22.28
CA LYS A 8 -37.35 -0.70 21.14
C LYS A 8 -36.30 -0.67 20.03
N VAL A 9 -36.64 -1.25 18.88
CA VAL A 9 -35.93 -1.07 17.62
C VAL A 9 -36.23 0.35 17.14
N ILE A 10 -35.22 1.20 16.99
CA ILE A 10 -35.35 2.48 16.28
C ILE A 10 -34.83 2.23 14.85
N VAL A 11 -35.74 2.31 13.90
CA VAL A 11 -35.42 2.34 12.46
C VAL A 11 -35.03 3.78 12.12
N PHE A 12 -33.81 4.01 11.63
CA PHE A 12 -33.45 5.28 11.00
C PHE A 12 -33.70 5.18 9.50
N ALA A 13 -34.68 5.95 9.02
CA ALA A 13 -34.83 6.28 7.62
C ALA A 13 -33.90 7.44 7.28
N THR A 14 -33.07 7.29 6.25
CA THR A 14 -32.32 8.41 5.66
C THR A 14 -33.32 9.35 4.99
N ILE A 15 -33.53 10.54 5.57
CA ILE A 15 -34.29 11.61 4.93
C ILE A 15 -33.34 12.39 4.04
N LEU A 16 -33.52 12.30 2.72
CA LEU A 16 -32.95 13.28 1.78
C LEU A 16 -33.77 14.58 1.90
N LEU A 17 -33.15 15.65 2.40
CA LEU A 17 -33.73 17.00 2.39
C LEU A 17 -33.23 17.74 1.14
N PHE A 18 -34.14 18.08 0.22
CA PHE A 18 -33.90 19.07 -0.82
C PHE A 18 -34.35 20.45 -0.32
N PHE A 19 -33.49 21.46 -0.39
CA PHE A 19 -33.85 22.84 -0.08
C PHE A 19 -33.92 23.71 -1.34
N LYS A 20 -35.02 24.46 -1.48
CA LYS A 20 -35.22 25.50 -2.48
C LYS A 20 -34.87 26.85 -1.86
N VAL A 21 -33.74 27.44 -2.27
CA VAL A 21 -33.40 28.82 -1.88
C VAL A 21 -34.27 29.77 -2.70
N SER A 22 -35.05 30.60 -2.02
CA SER A 22 -35.85 31.66 -2.66
C SER A 22 -35.25 33.01 -2.27
N VAL A 23 -34.72 33.74 -3.24
CA VAL A 23 -34.16 35.09 -3.03
C VAL A 23 -35.27 36.13 -3.28
N THR A 24 -35.49 37.03 -2.33
CA THR A 24 -36.51 38.09 -2.42
C THR A 24 -36.10 39.14 -3.46
N PRO A 25 -36.98 39.60 -4.36
CA PRO A 25 -36.64 40.66 -5.33
C PRO A 25 -36.33 41.98 -4.61
N GLY A 26 -35.11 42.50 -4.79
CA GLY A 26 -34.66 43.79 -4.25
C GLY A 26 -33.36 43.77 -3.45
N SER A 27 -32.70 42.61 -3.29
CA SER A 27 -31.43 42.51 -2.57
C SER A 27 -30.24 42.50 -3.54
N ASN A 28 -29.35 43.50 -3.46
CA ASN A 28 -28.08 43.57 -4.22
C ASN A 28 -27.04 42.59 -3.65
N TRP A 29 -27.31 41.30 -3.75
CA TRP A 29 -26.32 40.25 -3.51
C TRP A 29 -25.74 39.81 -4.85
N SER A 30 -24.60 40.41 -5.19
CA SER A 30 -23.65 39.90 -6.17
C SER A 30 -22.32 39.71 -5.47
N ASP A 31 -22.27 38.81 -4.50
CA ASP A 31 -21.00 38.26 -4.05
C ASP A 31 -21.20 36.82 -3.55
N PRO A 32 -20.84 35.81 -4.37
CA PRO A 32 -20.90 34.41 -3.97
C PRO A 32 -19.85 34.03 -2.90
N SER A 33 -18.94 34.94 -2.53
CA SER A 33 -17.84 34.64 -1.59
C SER A 33 -18.22 34.70 -0.11
N ALA A 34 -19.47 35.00 0.24
CA ALA A 34 -19.93 35.08 1.63
C ALA A 34 -20.21 33.72 2.30
N PHE A 35 -20.04 32.60 1.60
CA PHE A 35 -20.21 31.26 2.16
C PHE A 35 -18.96 30.40 1.94
N ASN A 36 -18.15 30.25 2.99
CA ASN A 36 -17.18 29.16 3.06
C ASN A 36 -17.84 28.00 3.78
N VAL A 37 -18.28 26.99 3.02
CA VAL A 37 -18.66 25.69 3.55
C VAL A 37 -17.37 24.91 3.77
N TYR A 38 -17.03 24.63 5.03
CA TYR A 38 -15.92 23.72 5.34
C TYR A 38 -16.47 22.29 5.39
N GLU A 39 -16.02 21.46 4.45
CA GLU A 39 -16.29 20.04 4.46
C GLU A 39 -15.36 19.38 5.49
N SER A 40 -15.88 19.10 6.69
CA SER A 40 -15.27 18.13 7.59
C SER A 40 -16.04 16.83 7.45
N GLN A 41 -15.35 15.69 7.38
CA GLN A 41 -15.91 14.43 6.89
C GLN A 41 -17.17 13.90 7.61
N LYS A 42 -17.68 14.51 8.69
CA LYS A 42 -18.94 14.09 9.34
C LYS A 42 -19.77 15.23 9.97
N GLY A 43 -19.99 16.35 9.27
CA GLY A 43 -21.05 17.32 9.63
C GLY A 43 -21.00 18.66 8.91
N PHE A 44 -22.17 19.25 8.60
CA PHE A 44 -22.31 20.60 8.05
C PHE A 44 -22.67 21.60 9.16
N ILE A 45 -22.02 22.76 9.18
CA ILE A 45 -22.43 23.91 10.00
C ILE A 45 -23.17 24.88 9.09
N PHE A 46 -24.42 25.20 9.40
CA PHE A 46 -25.14 26.30 8.78
C PHE A 46 -25.30 27.44 9.79
N GLY A 47 -24.98 28.66 9.38
CA GLY A 47 -25.26 29.87 10.14
C GLY A 47 -25.52 31.02 9.19
N SER A 48 -26.53 31.83 9.47
CA SER A 48 -26.75 33.08 8.73
C SER A 48 -25.97 34.21 9.41
N TYR A 49 -25.09 34.89 8.67
CA TYR A 49 -24.44 36.09 9.15
C TYR A 49 -25.32 37.31 8.86
N THR A 50 -25.90 37.91 9.89
CA THR A 50 -26.58 39.21 9.78
C THR A 50 -25.69 40.29 10.36
N HIS A 51 -24.95 40.99 9.51
CA HIS A 51 -24.26 42.20 9.94
C HIS A 51 -25.28 43.28 10.28
N ARG A 52 -25.29 43.77 11.53
CA ARG A 52 -25.70 45.14 11.83
C ARG A 52 -24.54 45.89 12.45
N SER A 53 -24.27 47.08 11.93
CA SER A 53 -23.28 48.03 12.44
C SER A 53 -23.79 48.66 13.73
N GLY A 54 -23.07 48.45 14.84
CA GLY A 54 -23.33 49.04 16.16
C GLY A 54 -22.74 48.16 17.26
N GLU A 55 -22.14 48.75 18.29
CA GLU A 55 -21.49 48.04 19.41
C GLU A 55 -22.43 46.99 20.04
N GLY A 56 -21.91 45.78 20.29
CA GLY A 56 -22.67 44.66 20.85
C GLY A 56 -23.03 43.53 19.87
N GLY A 57 -22.24 43.31 18.81
CA GLY A 57 -22.48 42.21 17.87
C GLY A 57 -22.51 40.83 18.52
N TYR A 58 -23.45 39.99 18.11
CA TYR A 58 -23.56 38.59 18.50
C TYR A 58 -23.79 37.69 17.28
N ILE A 59 -23.47 36.40 17.42
CA ILE A 59 -23.78 35.37 16.44
C ILE A 59 -24.90 34.49 17.03
N THR A 60 -25.90 34.21 16.20
CA THR A 60 -26.96 33.26 16.52
C THR A 60 -26.82 32.04 15.61
N ILE A 61 -26.87 30.86 16.20
CA ILE A 61 -26.81 29.58 15.48
C ILE A 61 -28.04 28.78 15.87
N ASP A 62 -28.79 28.30 14.88
CA ASP A 62 -29.83 27.29 15.09
C ASP A 62 -29.13 25.92 15.19
N ALA A 63 -29.02 25.40 16.40
CA ALA A 63 -28.34 24.14 16.65
C ALA A 63 -29.19 22.94 16.18
N VAL A 64 -28.55 21.99 15.49
CA VAL A 64 -29.05 20.62 15.31
C VAL A 64 -28.04 19.70 15.99
N ASP A 65 -28.36 19.24 17.20
CA ASP A 65 -27.51 18.39 18.07
C ASP A 65 -26.05 18.89 18.23
N LEU A 66 -25.90 20.06 18.85
CA LEU A 66 -24.60 20.68 19.09
C LEU A 66 -24.12 20.44 20.52
N TRP A 67 -22.88 19.93 20.65
CA TRP A 67 -22.15 19.83 21.91
C TRP A 67 -21.04 20.88 21.94
N VAL A 68 -21.01 21.71 22.98
CA VAL A 68 -19.97 22.74 23.16
C VAL A 68 -19.23 22.51 24.47
N ILE A 69 -17.89 22.54 24.40
CA ILE A 69 -17.01 22.47 25.56
C ILE A 69 -16.34 23.84 25.75
N PRO A 70 -16.82 24.68 26.68
CA PRO A 70 -16.15 25.93 27.02
C PRO A 70 -14.94 25.65 27.92
N ILE A 71 -13.75 26.12 27.48
CA ILE A 71 -12.49 26.01 28.23
C ILE A 71 -12.29 27.26 29.11
N VAL A 72 -13.14 27.48 30.10
CA VAL A 72 -12.75 28.20 31.33
C VAL A 72 -13.44 27.53 32.50
N LYS A 73 -12.65 26.84 33.34
CA LYS A 73 -12.91 26.35 34.72
C LYS A 73 -14.37 26.09 35.18
N PRO A 74 -14.60 24.97 35.90
CA PRO A 74 -14.25 23.60 35.53
C PRO A 74 -15.11 23.15 34.35
N LEU A 75 -14.64 22.15 33.58
CA LEU A 75 -15.31 21.56 32.41
C LEU A 75 -16.84 21.40 32.64
N GLN A 76 -17.63 22.33 32.09
CA GLN A 76 -19.08 22.20 32.03
C GLN A 76 -19.44 21.76 30.63
N PHE A 77 -20.06 20.59 30.49
CA PHE A 77 -20.62 20.14 29.23
C PHE A 77 -21.99 20.78 29.05
N LEU A 78 -22.14 21.58 28.00
CA LEU A 78 -23.42 22.17 27.63
C LEU A 78 -23.94 21.42 26.40
N HIS A 79 -25.06 20.73 26.58
CA HIS A 79 -25.80 20.06 25.52
C HIS A 79 -27.00 20.94 25.14
N TYR A 80 -27.11 21.27 23.86
CA TYR A 80 -28.21 22.08 23.34
C TYR A 80 -29.06 21.25 22.41
N THR A 81 -30.37 21.28 22.63
CA THR A 81 -31.34 20.53 21.84
C THR A 81 -31.80 21.32 20.62
N VAL A 82 -32.27 20.60 19.60
CA VAL A 82 -32.83 21.16 18.36
C VAL A 82 -33.82 22.29 18.63
N GLY A 83 -33.61 23.45 18.01
CA GLY A 83 -34.47 24.63 18.11
C GLY A 83 -34.12 25.62 19.25
N GLN A 84 -33.06 25.37 20.01
CA GLN A 84 -32.53 26.34 20.97
C GLN A 84 -31.67 27.39 20.27
N ASN A 85 -31.98 28.67 20.49
CA ASN A 85 -31.15 29.79 20.06
C ASN A 85 -30.01 30.00 21.04
N ILE A 86 -28.77 29.92 20.55
CA ILE A 86 -27.57 30.21 21.34
C ILE A 86 -26.97 31.53 20.84
N THR A 87 -26.80 32.48 21.77
CA THR A 87 -26.26 33.81 21.47
C THR A 87 -24.85 33.93 22.03
N TYR A 88 -23.85 34.10 21.15
CA TYR A 88 -22.47 34.38 21.56
C TYR A 88 -22.13 35.85 21.38
N PHE A 89 -21.65 36.50 22.44
CA PHE A 89 -21.19 37.89 22.38
C PHE A 89 -19.74 37.96 21.86
N LYS A 90 -19.48 38.94 20.98
CA LYS A 90 -18.22 39.11 20.25
C LYS A 90 -16.97 39.18 21.14
N ASP A 91 -17.10 39.75 22.34
CA ASP A 91 -15.96 39.92 23.27
C ASP A 91 -15.52 38.59 23.89
N THR A 92 -16.42 37.60 23.96
CA THR A 92 -16.10 36.23 24.37
C THR A 92 -15.40 35.47 23.24
N ALA A 93 -15.79 35.69 21.98
CA ALA A 93 -15.23 34.99 20.81
C ALA A 93 -13.79 35.40 20.49
N LYS A 94 -13.41 36.65 20.74
CA LYS A 94 -12.03 37.16 20.51
C LYS A 94 -10.97 36.40 21.32
N THR A 95 -11.32 35.85 22.47
CA THR A 95 -10.38 35.16 23.37
C THR A 95 -10.10 33.71 22.96
N TYR A 96 -10.96 33.11 22.11
CA TYR A 96 -10.85 31.69 21.73
C TYR A 96 -10.41 31.42 20.30
N PHE A 97 -10.15 32.45 19.50
CA PHE A 97 -9.52 32.30 18.19
C PHE A 97 -8.00 32.10 18.29
N THR A 98 -7.56 31.25 19.23
CA THR A 98 -6.27 30.58 19.16
C THR A 98 -6.56 29.09 18.93
N SER A 99 -6.63 28.73 17.65
CA SER A 99 -6.49 27.37 17.11
C SER A 99 -6.78 26.19 18.05
N ARG A 100 -8.03 25.70 18.07
CA ARG A 100 -8.49 24.29 18.12
C ARG A 100 -9.85 24.19 18.83
N PHE A 101 -10.91 23.99 18.06
CA PHE A 101 -12.13 23.33 18.54
C PHE A 101 -11.98 21.84 18.27
N ILE A 102 -12.11 20.99 19.29
CA ILE A 102 -12.19 19.54 19.15
C ILE A 102 -13.64 19.16 19.43
N ILE A 103 -14.36 18.67 18.43
CA ILE A 103 -15.66 18.02 18.58
C ILE A 103 -15.40 16.53 18.35
N GLY A 104 -15.60 15.72 19.39
CA GLY A 104 -15.50 14.26 19.30
C GLY A 104 -16.75 13.62 19.90
N TYR A 105 -17.40 12.75 19.13
CA TYR A 105 -18.32 11.75 19.65
C TYR A 105 -17.51 10.46 19.86
N ILE A 106 -17.56 9.89 21.07
CA ILE A 106 -17.08 8.52 21.31
C ILE A 106 -18.32 7.63 21.42
N ASP A 107 -18.50 6.78 20.43
CA ASP A 107 -19.41 5.63 20.51
C ASP A 107 -18.66 4.49 21.21
N ILE A 108 -19.07 4.13 22.43
CA ILE A 108 -18.38 3.16 23.30
C ILE A 108 -18.95 1.73 23.11
N THR A 109 -19.72 1.45 22.05
CA THR A 109 -20.38 0.14 21.91
C THR A 109 -19.76 -0.82 20.90
N THR A 110 -18.69 -0.45 20.21
CA THR A 110 -17.85 -1.39 19.46
C THR A 110 -16.39 -1.20 19.84
N TYR A 111 -15.88 -2.07 20.72
CA TYR A 111 -14.44 -2.20 20.92
C TYR A 111 -13.84 -2.78 19.63
N THR A 112 -13.52 -1.88 18.70
CA THR A 112 -12.52 -2.12 17.67
C THR A 112 -11.19 -1.88 18.35
N PRO A 113 -10.21 -2.80 18.32
CA PRO A 113 -8.86 -2.49 18.75
C PRO A 113 -8.49 -1.18 18.04
N PRO A 114 -8.02 -0.13 18.75
CA PRO A 114 -7.62 1.09 18.09
C PRO A 114 -6.64 0.71 16.98
N LEU A 115 -6.83 1.25 15.78
CA LEU A 115 -5.73 1.39 14.83
C LEU A 115 -4.60 1.98 15.65
N LEU A 116 -3.63 1.13 16.03
CA LEU A 116 -2.54 1.51 16.92
C LEU A 116 -1.73 2.52 16.12
N SER A 117 -2.04 3.79 16.33
CA SER A 117 -1.40 4.91 15.67
C SER A 117 0.06 4.89 16.07
N GLY A 118 0.94 4.37 15.21
CA GLY A 118 2.37 4.33 15.49
C GLY A 118 3.11 3.02 15.20
N ARG A 119 2.41 1.91 14.94
CA ARG A 119 3.07 0.66 14.56
C ARG A 119 3.08 0.43 13.05
N LEU A 120 4.13 -0.25 12.60
CA LEU A 120 4.24 -0.80 11.25
C LEU A 120 3.08 -1.76 10.98
N GLN A 121 2.51 -1.72 9.76
CA GLN A 121 1.57 -2.76 9.34
C GLN A 121 2.36 -3.96 8.83
N LYS A 122 1.88 -5.17 9.12
CA LYS A 122 2.56 -6.42 8.77
C LYS A 122 1.80 -7.12 7.66
N MET A 123 2.52 -7.56 6.64
CA MET A 123 1.99 -8.32 5.53
C MET A 123 2.56 -9.75 5.54
N SER A 124 1.69 -10.74 5.44
CA SER A 124 2.06 -12.13 5.18
C SER A 124 1.77 -12.44 3.72
N ILE A 125 2.74 -13.02 3.02
CA ILE A 125 2.53 -13.63 1.71
C ILE A 125 2.53 -15.14 1.91
N ALA A 126 1.41 -15.79 1.59
CA ALA A 126 1.21 -17.21 1.82
C ALA A 126 0.43 -17.86 0.66
N TYR A 127 1.18 -18.22 -0.38
CA TYR A 127 0.67 -18.98 -1.51
C TYR A 127 0.60 -20.49 -1.20
N SER A 128 -0.01 -21.26 -2.10
CA SER A 128 0.06 -22.73 -2.11
C SER A 128 -0.59 -23.40 -0.88
N LEU A 129 -0.08 -24.57 -0.50
CA LEU A 129 -0.61 -25.45 0.55
C LEU A 129 -0.52 -24.86 1.96
N THR A 130 0.25 -23.79 2.15
CA THR A 130 0.49 -23.14 3.45
C THR A 130 -0.81 -22.85 4.20
N MET A 131 -1.83 -22.36 3.48
CA MET A 131 -3.11 -21.97 4.07
C MET A 131 -4.07 -23.13 4.30
N LYS A 132 -3.75 -24.37 3.88
CA LYS A 132 -4.56 -25.56 4.19
C LYS A 132 -4.48 -25.97 5.66
N ASN A 133 -3.41 -25.59 6.37
CA ASN A 133 -3.24 -25.86 7.80
C ASN A 133 -3.98 -24.80 8.67
N PRO A 134 -4.98 -25.19 9.48
CA PRO A 134 -5.68 -24.27 10.37
C PRO A 134 -4.77 -23.48 11.34
N ALA A 135 -3.69 -24.10 11.83
CA ALA A 135 -2.76 -23.43 12.73
C ALA A 135 -2.05 -22.25 12.05
N ASN A 136 -1.69 -22.40 10.77
CA ASN A 136 -1.08 -21.31 10.00
C ASN A 136 -2.09 -20.17 9.80
N ARG A 137 -3.35 -20.50 9.50
CA ARG A 137 -4.42 -19.49 9.32
C ARG A 137 -4.65 -18.67 10.58
N GLN A 138 -4.77 -19.34 11.72
CA GLN A 138 -4.91 -18.69 13.01
C GLN A 138 -3.71 -17.80 13.31
N TYR A 139 -2.49 -18.31 13.08
CA TYR A 139 -1.29 -17.54 13.32
C TYR A 139 -1.22 -16.28 12.46
N VAL A 140 -1.44 -16.41 11.14
CA VAL A 140 -1.46 -15.27 10.22
C VAL A 140 -2.46 -14.23 10.69
N ALA A 141 -3.68 -14.65 11.03
CA ALA A 141 -4.72 -13.76 11.54
C ALA A 141 -4.30 -13.01 12.83
N GLN A 142 -3.56 -13.66 13.72
CA GLN A 142 -3.14 -13.10 15.00
C GLN A 142 -1.94 -12.15 14.91
N HIS A 143 -1.09 -12.32 13.89
CA HIS A 143 0.19 -11.61 13.79
C HIS A 143 0.29 -10.62 12.65
N PHE A 144 -0.59 -10.67 11.64
CA PHE A 144 -0.49 -9.82 10.44
C PHE A 144 -1.75 -8.97 10.22
N ASP A 145 -1.56 -7.87 9.50
CA ASP A 145 -2.60 -6.89 9.15
C ASP A 145 -3.11 -7.08 7.73
N LEU A 146 -2.27 -7.65 6.87
CA LEU A 146 -2.58 -7.99 5.48
C LEU A 146 -2.09 -9.40 5.18
N LEU A 147 -2.93 -10.16 4.49
CA LEU A 147 -2.62 -11.46 3.91
C LEU A 147 -2.76 -11.36 2.40
N ASP A 148 -1.66 -11.60 1.70
CA ASP A 148 -1.62 -11.91 0.28
C ASP A 148 -1.54 -13.42 0.09
N CYS A 149 -2.50 -14.01 -0.63
CA CYS A 149 -2.63 -15.46 -0.78
C CYS A 149 -3.29 -15.84 -2.11
N ASN A 150 -3.22 -17.11 -2.51
CA ASN A 150 -3.94 -17.61 -3.70
C ASN A 150 -5.44 -17.34 -3.58
N ARG A 151 -6.12 -17.03 -4.69
CA ARG A 151 -7.59 -16.84 -4.72
C ARG A 151 -8.33 -18.00 -4.04
N ASP A 152 -7.95 -19.24 -4.32
CA ASP A 152 -8.51 -20.43 -3.66
C ASP A 152 -8.41 -20.41 -2.14
N ALA A 153 -7.31 -19.90 -1.58
CA ALA A 153 -7.13 -19.80 -0.14
C ALA A 153 -8.03 -18.71 0.45
N ALA A 154 -8.14 -17.56 -0.22
CA ALA A 154 -9.05 -16.49 0.17
C ALA A 154 -10.52 -16.97 0.13
N THR A 155 -10.91 -17.72 -0.89
CA THR A 155 -12.26 -18.28 -1.05
C THR A 155 -12.58 -19.35 -0.02
N ASN A 156 -11.70 -20.36 0.12
CA ASN A 156 -11.98 -21.51 0.98
C ASN A 156 -11.79 -21.23 2.47
N TYR A 157 -10.89 -20.30 2.83
CA TYR A 157 -10.48 -20.10 4.22
C TYR A 157 -10.62 -18.67 4.73
N GLY A 158 -10.92 -17.69 3.87
CA GLY A 158 -10.99 -16.29 4.27
C GLY A 158 -12.00 -16.02 5.40
N SER A 159 -13.17 -16.66 5.38
CA SER A 159 -14.17 -16.53 6.45
C SER A 159 -13.68 -17.04 7.81
N GLU A 160 -12.91 -18.13 7.82
CA GLU A 160 -12.28 -18.66 9.04
C GLU A 160 -11.23 -17.68 9.57
N ILE A 161 -10.36 -17.16 8.69
CA ILE A 161 -9.33 -16.17 9.02
C ILE A 161 -9.96 -14.89 9.61
N LYS A 162 -11.04 -14.39 9.00
CA LYS A 162 -11.80 -13.23 9.50
C LYS A 162 -12.47 -13.48 10.85
N THR A 163 -12.77 -14.74 11.18
CA THR A 163 -13.28 -15.10 12.52
C THR A 163 -12.20 -14.95 13.58
N TYR A 164 -10.94 -15.28 13.27
CA TYR A 164 -9.81 -15.06 14.16
C TYR A 164 -9.43 -13.59 14.29
N ASN A 165 -9.48 -12.84 13.19
CA ASN A 165 -9.22 -11.40 13.17
C ASN A 165 -10.10 -10.71 12.11
N PRO A 166 -11.18 -9.99 12.49
CA PRO A 166 -12.05 -9.33 11.51
C PRO A 166 -11.38 -8.14 10.81
N ASN A 167 -10.26 -7.64 11.34
CA ASN A 167 -9.57 -6.45 10.83
C ASN A 167 -8.45 -6.78 9.84
N ILE A 168 -7.99 -8.04 9.76
CA ILE A 168 -6.97 -8.44 8.76
C ILE A 168 -7.52 -8.18 7.36
N LYS A 169 -6.71 -7.61 6.47
CA LYS A 169 -7.02 -7.48 5.05
C LYS A 169 -6.61 -8.73 4.31
N ILE A 170 -7.45 -9.23 3.41
CA ILE A 170 -7.16 -10.43 2.62
C ILE A 170 -7.21 -10.04 1.14
N ILE A 171 -6.12 -10.23 0.41
CA ILE A 171 -6.08 -10.02 -1.03
C ILE A 171 -5.76 -11.33 -1.74
N GLY A 172 -6.42 -11.55 -2.88
CA GLY A 172 -6.22 -12.71 -3.73
C GLY A 172 -5.17 -12.43 -4.81
N TYR A 173 -4.20 -13.33 -4.94
CA TYR A 173 -3.20 -13.32 -6.00
C TYR A 173 -3.85 -13.56 -7.36
N ALA A 174 -3.58 -12.67 -8.31
CA ALA A 174 -3.88 -12.85 -9.72
C ALA A 174 -2.70 -12.34 -10.55
N ASP A 175 -2.30 -13.14 -11.53
CA ASP A 175 -1.20 -12.80 -12.42
C ASP A 175 -1.72 -12.00 -13.61
N LEU A 176 -1.22 -10.77 -13.78
CA LEU A 176 -1.85 -9.79 -14.67
C LEU A 176 -1.67 -10.15 -16.15
N ILE A 177 -0.56 -10.79 -16.51
CA ILE A 177 -0.21 -11.07 -17.91
C ILE A 177 0.36 -12.46 -18.14
N TRP A 178 0.56 -13.28 -17.11
CA TRP A 178 1.06 -14.63 -17.28
C TRP A 178 0.01 -15.65 -16.83
N VAL A 179 -0.34 -16.58 -17.72
CA VAL A 179 -1.36 -17.60 -17.45
C VAL A 179 -0.79 -18.98 -17.70
N ALA A 180 -0.88 -19.85 -16.70
CA ALA A 180 -0.46 -21.24 -16.83
C ALA A 180 -1.57 -22.14 -17.39
N ASP A 181 -1.18 -23.18 -18.15
CA ASP A 181 -2.13 -24.10 -18.80
C ASP A 181 -2.84 -25.08 -17.86
N TRP A 182 -2.44 -25.12 -16.59
CA TRP A 182 -3.08 -25.90 -15.54
C TRP A 182 -4.10 -25.12 -14.71
N MET A 183 -4.25 -23.81 -14.94
CA MET A 183 -5.23 -22.99 -14.24
C MET A 183 -6.67 -23.41 -14.58
N GLU A 184 -7.59 -23.24 -13.63
CA GLU A 184 -9.00 -23.62 -13.80
C GLU A 184 -9.65 -22.88 -14.98
N GLU A 185 -9.24 -21.64 -15.24
CA GLU A 185 -9.76 -20.80 -16.33
C GLU A 185 -9.18 -21.18 -17.71
N TRP A 186 -8.16 -22.03 -17.78
CA TRP A 186 -7.48 -22.37 -19.04
C TRP A 186 -8.42 -22.86 -20.15
N PRO A 187 -9.45 -23.70 -19.91
CA PRO A 187 -10.39 -24.12 -20.95
C PRO A 187 -11.12 -22.95 -21.61
N VAL A 188 -11.39 -21.86 -20.89
CA VAL A 188 -11.99 -20.64 -21.47
C VAL A 188 -10.92 -19.87 -22.22
N ILE A 189 -9.81 -19.54 -21.55
CA ILE A 189 -8.71 -18.72 -22.08
C ILE A 189 -8.18 -19.31 -23.39
N ASN A 190 -7.99 -20.63 -23.46
CA ASN A 190 -7.45 -21.32 -24.63
C ASN A 190 -8.38 -21.30 -25.86
N THR A 191 -9.65 -20.89 -25.72
CA THR A 191 -10.54 -20.65 -26.87
C THR A 191 -10.43 -19.25 -27.48
N HIS A 192 -9.69 -18.35 -26.83
CA HIS A 192 -9.55 -16.95 -27.22
C HIS A 192 -8.12 -16.67 -27.71
N GLU A 193 -7.81 -17.08 -28.95
CA GLU A 193 -6.46 -16.90 -29.51
C GLU A 193 -6.00 -15.43 -29.46
N ASN A 194 -6.91 -14.49 -29.66
CA ASN A 194 -6.64 -13.06 -29.64
C ASN A 194 -6.24 -12.51 -28.26
N TRP A 195 -6.32 -13.32 -27.19
CA TRP A 195 -5.87 -12.94 -25.84
C TRP A 195 -4.38 -13.20 -25.63
N PHE A 196 -3.76 -14.05 -26.45
CA PHE A 196 -2.35 -14.36 -26.32
C PHE A 196 -1.50 -13.32 -27.05
N ILE A 197 -0.26 -13.15 -26.57
CA ILE A 197 0.78 -12.48 -27.34
C ILE A 197 1.44 -13.51 -28.25
N HIS A 198 1.62 -13.14 -29.51
CA HIS A 198 2.30 -13.96 -30.51
C HIS A 198 3.63 -13.38 -30.91
N ASP A 199 4.52 -14.26 -31.37
CA ASP A 199 5.70 -13.82 -32.11
C ASP A 199 5.33 -13.24 -33.48
N ILE A 200 6.26 -12.52 -34.10
CA ILE A 200 6.04 -11.85 -35.40
C ILE A 200 5.81 -12.80 -36.58
N TYR A 201 5.93 -14.12 -36.38
CA TYR A 201 5.86 -15.10 -37.45
C TYR A 201 4.44 -15.66 -37.67
N GLY A 202 3.49 -15.38 -36.78
CA GLY A 202 2.10 -15.81 -36.95
C GLY A 202 1.17 -15.38 -35.82
N THR A 203 -0.13 -15.65 -35.97
CA THR A 203 -1.17 -15.30 -34.97
C THR A 203 -2.01 -16.51 -34.54
N THR A 204 -1.47 -17.71 -34.75
CA THR A 204 -2.10 -18.99 -34.44
C THR A 204 -1.50 -19.57 -33.16
N SER A 205 -2.10 -20.63 -32.61
CA SER A 205 -1.72 -21.16 -31.29
C SER A 205 -0.28 -21.64 -31.18
N ASP A 206 0.33 -21.99 -32.32
CA ASP A 206 1.73 -22.36 -32.46
C ASP A 206 2.72 -21.19 -32.37
N HIS A 207 2.22 -19.96 -32.43
CA HIS A 207 3.02 -18.73 -32.34
C HIS A 207 2.87 -18.01 -31.00
N ARG A 208 2.13 -18.56 -30.04
CA ARG A 208 1.96 -17.96 -28.71
C ARG A 208 3.31 -17.90 -27.99
N ILE A 209 3.60 -16.77 -27.36
CA ILE A 209 4.80 -16.61 -26.54
C ILE A 209 4.54 -17.13 -25.13
N TRP A 210 5.45 -17.97 -24.65
CA TRP A 210 5.36 -18.56 -23.32
C TRP A 210 6.72 -18.61 -22.62
N ARG A 211 6.69 -18.65 -21.29
CA ARG A 211 7.85 -18.85 -20.39
C ARG A 211 7.84 -20.27 -19.83
N ASN A 212 8.97 -20.95 -19.88
CA ASN A 212 9.15 -22.22 -19.17
C ASN A 212 9.73 -21.95 -17.79
N GLU A 213 9.01 -22.31 -16.74
CA GLU A 213 9.43 -22.05 -15.37
C GLU A 213 9.50 -23.36 -14.59
N GLY A 214 10.58 -24.11 -14.84
CA GLY A 214 10.78 -25.44 -14.30
C GLY A 214 9.75 -26.44 -14.84
N THR A 215 8.77 -26.77 -14.01
CA THR A 215 7.68 -27.71 -14.35
C THR A 215 6.45 -27.04 -14.95
N TYR A 216 6.40 -25.70 -14.99
CA TYR A 216 5.23 -24.96 -15.41
C TYR A 216 5.45 -24.26 -16.75
N LYS A 217 4.44 -24.37 -17.60
CA LYS A 217 4.32 -23.59 -18.82
C LYS A 217 3.28 -22.51 -18.59
N GLY A 218 3.64 -21.26 -18.87
CA GLY A 218 2.65 -20.19 -18.91
C GLY A 218 2.89 -19.20 -20.03
N TYR A 219 1.79 -18.64 -20.51
CA TYR A 219 1.70 -17.85 -21.73
C TYR A 219 1.51 -16.39 -21.38
N TYR A 220 2.11 -15.53 -22.21
CA TYR A 220 1.94 -14.09 -22.08
C TYR A 220 0.63 -13.64 -22.73
N MET A 221 -0.12 -12.83 -21.99
CA MET A 221 -1.43 -12.34 -22.36
C MET A 221 -1.34 -10.90 -22.86
N ASN A 222 -2.13 -10.57 -23.88
CA ASN A 222 -2.14 -9.28 -24.53
C ASN A 222 -2.93 -8.25 -23.69
N PRO A 223 -2.28 -7.22 -23.10
CA PRO A 223 -2.97 -6.23 -22.26
C PRO A 223 -3.80 -5.21 -23.05
N SER A 224 -3.98 -5.39 -24.37
CA SER A 224 -4.78 -4.49 -25.20
C SER A 224 -6.22 -4.33 -24.69
N VAL A 225 -6.63 -3.07 -24.49
CA VAL A 225 -7.97 -2.68 -24.04
C VAL A 225 -8.99 -2.67 -25.18
N MET A 226 -9.55 -3.84 -25.51
CA MET A 226 -10.65 -3.98 -26.46
C MET A 226 -11.81 -4.76 -25.83
N VAL A 227 -13.04 -4.55 -26.31
CA VAL A 227 -14.18 -5.39 -25.90
C VAL A 227 -13.88 -6.86 -26.25
N ASN A 228 -14.13 -7.78 -25.32
CA ASN A 228 -13.78 -9.21 -25.44
C ASN A 228 -12.25 -9.46 -25.53
N SER A 229 -11.46 -8.64 -24.84
CA SER A 229 -10.02 -8.84 -24.64
C SER A 229 -9.71 -9.60 -23.36
N TRP A 230 -8.46 -10.03 -23.24
CA TRP A 230 -7.88 -10.51 -21.98
C TRP A 230 -8.12 -9.50 -20.85
N THR A 231 -7.85 -8.22 -21.10
CA THR A 231 -8.00 -7.16 -20.11
C THR A 231 -9.41 -7.09 -19.52
N ASP A 232 -10.44 -7.22 -20.37
CA ASP A 232 -11.83 -7.21 -19.91
C ASP A 232 -12.17 -8.48 -19.12
N TYR A 233 -11.73 -9.65 -19.59
CA TYR A 233 -11.95 -10.92 -18.90
C TYR A 233 -11.26 -10.96 -17.54
N PHE A 234 -9.99 -10.53 -17.48
CA PHE A 234 -9.23 -10.49 -16.25
C PHE A 234 -9.87 -9.54 -15.23
N ALA A 235 -10.22 -8.31 -15.64
CA ALA A 235 -10.82 -7.33 -14.74
C ALA A 235 -12.21 -7.76 -14.22
N ASN A 236 -13.08 -8.25 -15.09
CA ASN A 236 -14.46 -8.58 -14.71
C ASN A 236 -14.60 -9.98 -14.11
N THR A 237 -13.97 -10.99 -14.70
CA THR A 237 -14.12 -12.38 -14.26
C THR A 237 -13.04 -12.76 -13.26
N MET A 238 -11.76 -12.56 -13.56
CA MET A 238 -10.71 -13.01 -12.62
C MET A 238 -10.64 -12.19 -11.33
N CYS A 239 -10.93 -10.89 -11.39
CA CYS A 239 -10.88 -9.98 -10.24
C CYS A 239 -12.26 -9.66 -9.64
N LEU A 240 -13.19 -9.10 -10.43
CA LEU A 240 -14.47 -8.63 -9.87
C LEU A 240 -15.37 -9.79 -9.43
N GLU A 241 -15.60 -10.81 -10.26
CA GLU A 241 -16.40 -11.98 -9.86
C GLU A 241 -15.77 -12.69 -8.66
N PHE A 242 -14.43 -12.85 -8.63
CA PHE A 242 -13.72 -13.37 -7.45
C PHE A 242 -14.10 -12.60 -6.17
N LEU A 243 -14.11 -11.27 -6.21
CA LEU A 243 -14.50 -10.46 -5.05
C LEU A 243 -16.00 -10.55 -4.78
N GLN A 244 -16.86 -10.69 -5.78
CA GLN A 244 -18.29 -10.89 -5.54
C GLN A 244 -18.56 -12.22 -4.84
N ASP A 245 -17.87 -13.28 -5.24
CA ASP A 245 -18.03 -14.64 -4.74
C ASP A 245 -17.25 -14.91 -3.45
N THR A 246 -16.28 -14.05 -3.11
CA THR A 246 -15.46 -14.16 -1.89
C THR A 246 -15.67 -12.96 -0.96
N PRO A 247 -16.74 -12.94 -0.14
CA PRO A 247 -17.02 -11.86 0.81
C PRO A 247 -15.89 -11.52 1.78
N SER A 248 -15.02 -12.50 2.10
CA SER A 248 -13.87 -12.35 2.99
C SER A 248 -12.68 -11.62 2.36
N ALA A 249 -12.61 -11.51 1.03
CA ALA A 249 -11.53 -10.80 0.34
C ALA A 249 -11.79 -9.29 0.30
N ASP A 250 -10.76 -8.50 0.53
CA ASP A 250 -10.74 -7.04 0.51
C ASP A 250 -10.16 -6.46 -0.79
N GLY A 251 -9.56 -7.30 -1.65
CA GLY A 251 -8.95 -6.86 -2.90
C GLY A 251 -8.15 -7.94 -3.63
N VAL A 252 -7.31 -7.48 -4.55
CA VAL A 252 -6.46 -8.32 -5.41
C VAL A 252 -5.01 -7.84 -5.41
N PHE A 253 -4.08 -8.79 -5.39
CA PHE A 253 -2.68 -8.57 -5.74
C PHE A 253 -2.51 -8.88 -7.22
N LEU A 254 -1.89 -7.95 -7.97
CA LEU A 254 -1.70 -8.09 -9.42
C LEU A 254 -0.23 -8.34 -9.70
N ASP A 255 0.17 -9.59 -9.86
CA ASP A 255 1.57 -9.94 -10.16
C ASP A 255 1.92 -9.64 -11.63
N ASP A 256 3.22 -9.66 -11.95
CA ASP A 256 3.76 -9.42 -13.30
C ASP A 256 3.33 -8.07 -13.93
N ALA A 257 3.15 -7.05 -13.09
CA ALA A 257 2.86 -5.68 -13.53
C ALA A 257 4.14 -4.98 -14.06
N TYR A 258 4.79 -5.58 -15.05
CA TYR A 258 6.04 -5.08 -15.62
C TYR A 258 5.85 -3.78 -16.41
N TYR A 259 6.73 -2.81 -16.19
CA TYR A 259 6.79 -1.58 -16.99
C TYR A 259 7.57 -1.77 -18.28
N TRP A 260 8.59 -2.62 -18.27
CA TRP A 260 9.31 -2.98 -19.48
C TRP A 260 9.32 -4.48 -19.62
N LEU A 261 8.61 -4.96 -20.61
CA LEU A 261 8.65 -6.36 -20.97
C LEU A 261 10.06 -6.80 -21.40
N ASP A 262 10.83 -5.90 -22.02
CA ASP A 262 12.18 -6.16 -22.54
C ASP A 262 13.32 -5.98 -21.52
N ARG A 263 13.05 -5.33 -20.39
CA ARG A 263 14.06 -4.96 -19.37
C ARG A 263 13.71 -5.36 -17.94
N GLY A 264 12.47 -5.75 -17.67
CA GLY A 264 11.93 -6.08 -16.35
C GLY A 264 12.31 -7.45 -15.81
N GLY A 265 13.40 -8.06 -16.29
CA GLY A 265 13.86 -9.36 -15.80
C GLY A 265 13.16 -10.57 -16.41
N VAL A 266 12.28 -10.40 -17.41
CA VAL A 266 11.86 -11.52 -18.27
C VAL A 266 13.11 -11.98 -19.00
N ASP A 267 13.73 -13.07 -18.55
CA ASP A 267 14.94 -13.59 -19.16
C ASP A 267 14.59 -13.99 -20.61
N PRO A 268 15.06 -13.23 -21.63
CA PRO A 268 14.75 -13.57 -23.00
C PRO A 268 15.28 -14.96 -23.36
N LYS A 269 16.18 -15.54 -22.55
CA LYS A 269 16.73 -16.88 -22.79
C LYS A 269 15.72 -18.02 -22.63
N VAL A 270 14.54 -17.80 -22.04
CA VAL A 270 13.55 -18.87 -21.79
C VAL A 270 12.16 -18.55 -22.36
N MET A 271 12.11 -17.76 -23.44
CA MET A 271 10.89 -17.53 -24.22
C MET A 271 10.81 -18.52 -25.36
N HIS A 272 9.64 -19.10 -25.57
CA HIS A 272 9.40 -20.10 -26.60
C HIS A 272 8.09 -19.83 -27.35
N SER A 273 7.99 -20.36 -28.57
CA SER A 273 6.73 -20.53 -29.31
C SER A 273 6.51 -22.01 -29.66
N ASP A 274 5.24 -22.37 -29.88
CA ASP A 274 4.74 -23.74 -30.03
C ASP A 274 4.68 -24.22 -31.50
N TYR A 275 5.78 -24.23 -32.25
CA TYR A 275 5.71 -24.57 -33.68
C TYR A 275 5.16 -25.98 -33.97
N GLY A 276 4.19 -26.07 -34.89
CA GLY A 276 3.58 -27.33 -35.34
C GLY A 276 4.58 -28.27 -36.02
N ASP A 277 4.43 -29.57 -35.72
CA ASP A 277 5.24 -30.75 -36.11
C ASP A 277 6.62 -30.91 -35.43
N THR A 278 6.56 -31.44 -34.20
CA THR A 278 7.63 -32.17 -33.47
C THR A 278 8.90 -31.38 -33.11
N ILE A 279 8.82 -30.64 -31.99
CA ILE A 279 9.94 -30.32 -31.07
C ILE A 279 11.13 -29.60 -31.74
N LEU A 280 10.87 -28.46 -32.39
CA LEU A 280 11.90 -27.44 -32.56
C LEU A 280 11.46 -26.20 -31.78
N ARG A 281 11.74 -26.21 -30.48
CA ARG A 281 11.58 -25.03 -29.63
C ARG A 281 12.60 -24.00 -30.09
N ARG A 282 12.11 -22.86 -30.55
CA ARG A 282 12.95 -21.69 -30.75
C ARG A 282 13.05 -20.94 -29.43
N THR A 283 14.26 -20.56 -29.04
CA THR A 283 14.43 -19.49 -28.05
C THR A 283 14.16 -18.18 -28.76
N LEU A 284 13.14 -17.46 -28.33
CA LEU A 284 12.78 -16.15 -28.88
C LEU A 284 13.61 -15.05 -28.20
N THR A 285 13.78 -13.94 -28.90
CA THR A 285 14.32 -12.69 -28.35
C THR A 285 13.28 -11.59 -28.50
N PHE A 286 13.46 -10.43 -27.86
CA PHE A 286 12.50 -9.33 -28.01
C PHE A 286 12.34 -8.82 -29.46
N SER A 287 13.32 -9.05 -30.35
CA SER A 287 13.14 -8.74 -31.77
C SER A 287 12.16 -9.67 -32.50
N ASP A 288 11.75 -10.77 -31.87
CA ASP A 288 10.72 -11.68 -32.38
C ASP A 288 9.31 -11.29 -31.88
N TRP A 289 9.15 -10.21 -31.11
CA TRP A 289 7.86 -9.71 -30.63
C TRP A 289 7.34 -8.56 -31.51
N ASP A 290 6.04 -8.29 -31.48
CA ASP A 290 5.46 -7.12 -32.16
C ASP A 290 6.02 -5.82 -31.57
N GLN A 291 6.71 -5.03 -32.39
CA GLN A 291 7.30 -3.77 -31.96
C GLN A 291 6.25 -2.76 -31.51
N ILE A 292 5.05 -2.77 -32.11
CA ILE A 292 3.95 -1.87 -31.68
C ILE A 292 3.53 -2.21 -30.25
N LEU A 293 3.46 -3.49 -29.90
CA LEU A 293 3.17 -3.94 -28.55
C LEU A 293 4.25 -3.47 -27.58
N LEU A 294 5.54 -3.67 -27.91
CA LEU A 294 6.66 -3.27 -27.07
C LEU A 294 6.71 -1.74 -26.86
N ASP A 295 6.54 -0.97 -27.93
CA ASP A 295 6.56 0.50 -27.90
C ASP A 295 5.42 1.09 -27.07
N ASN A 296 4.29 0.39 -26.99
CA ASN A 296 3.10 0.82 -26.24
C ASN A 296 2.91 0.10 -24.90
N TRP A 297 3.80 -0.82 -24.53
CA TRP A 297 3.61 -1.74 -23.39
C TRP A 297 3.17 -1.02 -22.12
N ASN A 298 3.86 0.06 -21.76
CA ASN A 298 3.54 0.87 -20.59
C ASN A 298 2.12 1.43 -20.58
N THR A 299 1.71 2.01 -21.71
CA THR A 299 0.37 2.56 -21.87
C THR A 299 -0.68 1.46 -21.75
N LEU A 300 -0.42 0.29 -22.33
CA LEU A 300 -1.32 -0.86 -22.28
C LEU A 300 -1.42 -1.43 -20.86
N MET A 301 -0.31 -1.58 -20.14
CA MET A 301 -0.30 -2.05 -18.76
C MET A 301 -1.00 -1.07 -17.80
N LEU A 302 -0.76 0.24 -17.94
CA LEU A 302 -1.50 1.26 -17.19
C LEU A 302 -3.01 1.14 -17.42
N ALA A 303 -3.41 1.03 -18.69
CA ALA A 303 -4.82 0.89 -19.04
C ALA A 303 -5.41 -0.43 -18.50
N HIS A 304 -4.63 -1.51 -18.52
CA HIS A 304 -5.03 -2.80 -17.99
C HIS A 304 -5.31 -2.74 -16.48
N ILE A 305 -4.39 -2.18 -15.68
CA ILE A 305 -4.57 -2.00 -14.24
C ILE A 305 -5.74 -1.03 -13.97
N HIS A 306 -5.91 0.02 -14.78
CA HIS A 306 -7.02 0.95 -14.65
C HIS A 306 -8.39 0.28 -14.92
N ASN A 307 -8.45 -0.65 -15.86
CA ASN A 307 -9.65 -1.44 -16.11
C ASN A 307 -10.01 -2.32 -14.91
N VAL A 308 -9.02 -2.97 -14.26
CA VAL A 308 -9.24 -3.68 -12.99
C VAL A 308 -9.81 -2.72 -11.95
N LYS A 309 -9.19 -1.55 -11.74
CA LYS A 309 -9.68 -0.54 -10.79
C LYS A 309 -11.12 -0.12 -11.07
N THR A 310 -11.44 0.13 -12.33
CA THR A 310 -12.78 0.52 -12.75
C THR A 310 -13.80 -0.57 -12.45
N ALA A 311 -13.51 -1.83 -12.77
CA ALA A 311 -14.37 -2.96 -12.44
C ALA A 311 -14.60 -3.07 -10.92
N LEU A 312 -13.53 -2.97 -10.13
CA LEU A 312 -13.62 -3.11 -8.67
C LEU A 312 -14.32 -1.94 -7.98
N ASN A 313 -14.46 -0.76 -8.61
CA ASN A 313 -15.25 0.34 -8.04
C ASN A 313 -16.73 0.00 -7.86
N SER A 314 -17.23 -1.07 -8.49
CA SER A 314 -18.58 -1.60 -8.23
C SER A 314 -18.71 -2.29 -6.86
N VAL A 315 -17.60 -2.62 -6.20
CA VAL A 315 -17.53 -3.20 -4.84
C VAL A 315 -16.66 -2.31 -3.91
N PRO A 316 -17.08 -1.06 -3.64
CA PRO A 316 -16.21 0.00 -3.10
C PRO A 316 -15.63 -0.27 -1.70
N SER A 317 -16.20 -1.20 -0.93
CA SER A 317 -15.65 -1.60 0.38
C SER A 317 -14.52 -2.61 0.29
N ARG A 318 -14.27 -3.20 -0.89
CA ARG A 318 -13.39 -4.35 -1.13
C ARG A 318 -12.63 -4.23 -2.44
N ASN A 319 -12.25 -3.00 -2.80
CA ASN A 319 -11.60 -2.66 -4.07
C ASN A 319 -10.11 -2.34 -3.91
N MET A 320 -9.45 -2.95 -2.91
CA MET A 320 -8.01 -2.82 -2.74
C MET A 320 -7.30 -3.44 -3.95
N ILE A 321 -6.29 -2.74 -4.45
CA ILE A 321 -5.43 -3.22 -5.53
C ILE A 321 -3.99 -2.99 -5.10
N MET A 322 -3.18 -4.03 -5.24
CA MET A 322 -1.74 -4.02 -4.99
C MET A 322 -1.02 -4.56 -6.22
N PRO A 323 -0.66 -3.72 -7.20
CA PRO A 323 0.11 -4.16 -8.36
C PRO A 323 1.57 -4.41 -7.95
N ASN A 324 2.15 -5.53 -8.37
CA ASN A 324 3.58 -5.81 -8.30
C ASN A 324 4.35 -5.03 -9.37
N ALA A 325 4.29 -3.70 -9.24
CA ALA A 325 4.77 -2.75 -10.23
C ALA A 325 6.29 -2.52 -10.17
N TRP A 326 7.01 -3.15 -9.23
CA TRP A 326 8.42 -2.92 -8.93
C TRP A 326 8.79 -1.41 -8.99
N ILE A 327 9.97 -1.05 -9.51
CA ILE A 327 10.57 0.30 -9.57
C ILE A 327 9.75 1.39 -10.30
N PHE A 328 8.50 1.14 -10.68
CA PHE A 328 7.72 1.97 -11.59
C PHE A 328 6.51 2.62 -10.90
N PRO A 329 6.73 3.77 -10.24
CA PRO A 329 5.69 4.43 -9.47
C PRO A 329 4.48 4.87 -10.29
N GLN A 330 4.61 5.02 -11.61
CA GLN A 330 3.53 5.52 -12.47
C GLN A 330 2.31 4.61 -12.48
N PHE A 331 2.49 3.29 -12.34
CA PHE A 331 1.38 2.34 -12.20
C PHE A 331 0.58 2.56 -10.91
N CYS A 332 1.21 3.19 -9.94
CA CYS A 332 0.63 3.44 -8.64
C CYS A 332 0.00 4.83 -8.57
N GLU A 333 0.63 5.89 -9.09
CA GLU A 333 0.14 7.28 -9.03
C GLU A 333 -1.31 7.52 -9.48
N GLN A 334 -1.83 6.70 -10.40
CA GLN A 334 -3.16 6.90 -10.99
C GLN A 334 -4.24 5.95 -10.45
N ILE A 335 -3.85 4.97 -9.63
CA ILE A 335 -4.69 3.80 -9.34
C ILE A 335 -4.73 3.49 -7.82
N THR A 336 -3.81 4.04 -7.05
CA THR A 336 -3.33 3.41 -5.80
C THR A 336 -4.34 3.21 -4.70
N HIS A 337 -4.38 1.95 -4.27
CA HIS A 337 -4.45 1.64 -2.85
C HIS A 337 -3.06 1.30 -2.30
N ILE A 338 -2.26 0.39 -2.89
CA ILE A 338 -0.94 -0.02 -2.37
C ILE A 338 0.12 -0.14 -3.48
N HIS A 339 1.27 0.51 -3.32
CA HIS A 339 2.48 0.31 -4.15
C HIS A 339 3.40 -0.71 -3.44
N THR A 340 3.73 -1.82 -4.09
CA THR A 340 4.55 -2.88 -3.49
C THR A 340 5.91 -3.00 -4.15
N TRP A 341 6.93 -3.35 -3.36
CA TRP A 341 8.29 -3.62 -3.83
C TRP A 341 8.73 -5.01 -3.37
N GLU A 342 8.88 -5.93 -4.31
CA GLU A 342 9.45 -7.24 -4.06
C GLU A 342 10.99 -7.22 -4.13
N GLY A 343 11.65 -7.93 -3.21
CA GLY A 343 13.10 -7.97 -3.16
C GLY A 343 13.72 -6.71 -2.56
N PHE A 344 12.96 -5.97 -1.75
CA PHE A 344 13.42 -4.71 -1.17
C PHE A 344 14.66 -4.93 -0.29
N ILE A 345 15.82 -4.38 -0.70
CA ILE A 345 17.14 -4.42 -0.03
C ILE A 345 17.76 -5.82 0.10
N HIS A 346 16.98 -6.86 0.39
CA HIS A 346 17.42 -8.25 0.46
C HIS A 346 16.30 -9.17 -0.04
N ALA A 347 16.56 -9.91 -1.12
CA ALA A 347 15.54 -10.67 -1.79
C ALA A 347 15.27 -12.02 -1.13
N ARG A 348 14.04 -12.54 -1.31
CA ARG A 348 13.61 -13.78 -0.67
C ARG A 348 14.42 -15.01 -1.09
N TRP A 349 14.91 -15.03 -2.33
CA TRP A 349 15.76 -16.11 -2.86
C TRP A 349 17.25 -15.91 -2.55
N ASP A 350 17.63 -14.78 -1.94
CA ASP A 350 19.00 -14.58 -1.51
C ASP A 350 19.29 -15.37 -0.23
N SER A 351 20.49 -15.92 -0.13
CA SER A 351 20.99 -16.44 1.15
C SER A 351 21.30 -15.29 2.10
N SER A 352 21.20 -15.47 3.43
CA SER A 352 21.62 -14.43 4.39
C SER A 352 23.10 -14.07 4.31
N SER A 353 23.91 -14.88 3.61
CA SER A 353 25.33 -14.60 3.36
C SER A 353 25.55 -13.69 2.14
N GLN A 354 24.53 -13.58 1.28
CA GLN A 354 24.56 -12.64 0.19
C GLN A 354 24.29 -11.24 0.73
N PRO A 355 24.86 -10.23 0.07
CA PRO A 355 24.78 -8.87 0.57
C PRO A 355 23.44 -8.16 0.34
N GLY A 356 22.41 -8.90 -0.07
CA GLY A 356 21.07 -8.42 -0.36
C GLY A 356 20.93 -7.70 -1.71
N GLY A 357 19.79 -7.95 -2.37
CA GLY A 357 19.33 -7.25 -3.57
C GLY A 357 19.53 -8.11 -4.82
N TYR A 358 18.71 -7.87 -5.85
CA TYR A 358 19.01 -8.38 -7.19
C TYR A 358 20.42 -7.91 -7.60
N ASP A 359 21.08 -8.69 -8.45
CA ASP A 359 22.41 -8.41 -9.00
C ASP A 359 22.52 -7.07 -9.78
N GLY A 360 21.40 -6.38 -9.98
CA GLY A 360 21.32 -5.02 -10.51
C GLY A 360 21.58 -3.93 -9.46
N SER A 361 22.22 -2.85 -9.87
CA SER A 361 22.49 -1.67 -9.01
C SER A 361 21.23 -0.96 -8.48
N TRP A 362 20.02 -1.38 -8.85
CA TRP A 362 18.75 -0.71 -8.52
C TRP A 362 18.13 -1.17 -7.20
N ASP A 363 18.39 -2.40 -6.77
CA ASP A 363 17.71 -3.01 -5.62
C ASP A 363 18.49 -2.86 -4.31
N TYR A 364 19.59 -2.11 -4.36
CA TYR A 364 20.46 -1.84 -3.23
C TYR A 364 20.70 -0.33 -3.04
N GLY A 365 20.94 0.06 -1.79
CA GLY A 365 21.26 1.44 -1.43
C GLY A 365 20.03 2.35 -1.27
N CYS A 366 20.22 3.66 -1.50
CA CYS A 366 19.17 4.66 -1.26
C CYS A 366 18.09 4.72 -2.34
N VAL A 367 18.31 4.19 -3.55
CA VAL A 367 17.34 4.28 -4.66
C VAL A 367 15.98 3.68 -4.31
N PRO A 368 15.86 2.42 -3.84
CA PRO A 368 14.56 1.84 -3.50
C PRO A 368 13.89 2.60 -2.34
N ILE A 369 14.67 3.10 -1.38
CA ILE A 369 14.16 3.89 -0.25
C ILE A 369 13.57 5.22 -0.73
N ASN A 370 14.26 5.92 -1.64
CA ASN A 370 13.84 7.21 -2.15
C ASN A 370 12.58 7.09 -3.01
N LEU A 371 12.52 6.09 -3.88
CA LEU A 371 11.34 5.84 -4.72
C LEU A 371 10.11 5.54 -3.87
N LEU A 372 10.24 4.66 -2.86
CA LEU A 372 9.17 4.39 -1.91
C LEU A 372 8.80 5.63 -1.10
N HIS A 373 9.77 6.46 -0.72
CA HIS A 373 9.50 7.71 -0.02
C HIS A 373 8.69 8.69 -0.85
N GLU A 374 9.05 8.88 -2.12
CA GLU A 374 8.30 9.71 -3.06
C GLU A 374 6.85 9.21 -3.17
N GLN A 375 6.65 7.89 -3.28
CA GLN A 375 5.30 7.31 -3.31
C GLN A 375 4.52 7.58 -2.02
N ALA A 376 5.14 7.43 -0.86
CA ALA A 376 4.48 7.72 0.40
C ALA A 376 4.14 9.22 0.56
N GLN A 377 4.95 10.14 0.01
CA GLN A 377 4.66 11.58 0.00
C GLN A 377 3.47 11.94 -0.90
N LEU A 378 3.20 11.15 -1.94
CA LEU A 378 1.97 11.27 -2.74
C LEU A 378 0.72 10.77 -2.01
N GLY A 379 0.88 10.21 -0.80
CA GLY A 379 -0.22 9.72 0.03
C GLY A 379 -0.58 8.25 -0.22
N ASN A 380 0.17 7.58 -1.09
CA ASN A 380 0.00 6.15 -1.40
C ASN A 380 0.35 5.31 -0.18
N ILE A 381 -0.30 4.15 -0.05
CA ILE A 381 0.18 3.10 0.85
C ILE A 381 1.38 2.46 0.16
N ILE A 382 2.45 2.23 0.92
CA ILE A 382 3.62 1.49 0.45
C ILE A 382 3.68 0.12 1.11
N ALA A 383 4.14 -0.87 0.37
CA ALA A 383 4.39 -2.21 0.85
C ALA A 383 5.76 -2.67 0.39
N VAL A 384 6.45 -3.46 1.21
CA VAL A 384 7.69 -4.12 0.81
C VAL A 384 7.62 -5.59 1.17
N ASN A 385 8.23 -6.40 0.31
CA ASN A 385 8.55 -7.78 0.59
C ASN A 385 10.05 -7.99 0.51
N SER A 386 10.63 -8.44 1.62
CA SER A 386 12.03 -8.86 1.72
C SER A 386 12.07 -10.30 2.22
N GLY A 387 13.25 -10.94 2.25
CA GLY A 387 13.32 -12.29 2.79
C GLY A 387 14.70 -12.90 2.72
N CYS A 388 14.80 -14.20 2.95
CA CYS A 388 15.99 -14.99 2.65
C CYS A 388 15.63 -16.47 2.45
N THR A 389 16.54 -17.27 1.91
CA THR A 389 16.40 -18.73 1.88
C THR A 389 16.47 -19.35 3.28
N ILE A 390 15.87 -20.54 3.43
CA ILE A 390 15.75 -21.26 4.71
C ILE A 390 17.06 -21.79 5.28
N ASP A 391 18.12 -21.87 4.47
CA ASP A 391 19.44 -22.38 4.88
C ASP A 391 20.24 -21.39 5.74
N SER A 392 19.68 -20.20 5.97
CA SER A 392 20.32 -19.10 6.67
C SER A 392 20.30 -19.28 8.20
N PRO A 393 21.42 -19.05 8.92
CA PRO A 393 21.42 -19.01 10.39
C PRO A 393 20.42 -18.00 10.93
N ASN A 394 19.77 -18.32 12.06
CA ASN A 394 18.74 -17.47 12.66
C ASN A 394 19.24 -16.03 12.93
N ASP A 395 20.47 -15.88 13.43
CA ASP A 395 21.00 -14.58 13.82
C ASP A 395 21.30 -13.68 12.62
N GLU A 396 21.89 -14.20 11.55
CA GLU A 396 22.14 -13.43 10.31
C GLU A 396 20.85 -13.03 9.62
N ARG A 397 19.87 -13.94 9.60
CA ARG A 397 18.52 -13.64 9.16
C ARG A 397 17.91 -12.47 9.93
N VAL A 398 18.00 -12.49 11.27
CA VAL A 398 17.44 -11.43 12.11
C VAL A 398 18.16 -10.10 11.88
N LYS A 399 19.48 -10.12 11.61
CA LYS A 399 20.24 -8.91 11.22
C LYS A 399 19.73 -8.33 9.91
N TRP A 400 19.54 -9.15 8.89
CA TRP A 400 19.00 -8.68 7.61
C TRP A 400 17.60 -8.12 7.75
N MET A 401 16.69 -8.85 8.42
CA MET A 401 15.34 -8.36 8.67
C MET A 401 15.34 -7.04 9.46
N ARG A 402 16.23 -6.88 10.44
CA ARG A 402 16.42 -5.60 11.15
C ARG A 402 16.84 -4.49 10.20
N TYR A 403 17.84 -4.77 9.36
CA TYR A 403 18.36 -3.82 8.41
C TYR A 403 17.31 -3.39 7.38
N THR A 404 16.56 -4.33 6.80
CA THR A 404 15.47 -4.05 5.85
C THR A 404 14.31 -3.30 6.49
N ILE A 405 13.91 -3.63 7.73
CA ILE A 405 12.95 -2.82 8.49
C ILE A 405 13.48 -1.39 8.66
N GLY A 406 14.75 -1.22 9.05
CA GLY A 406 15.39 0.08 9.19
C GLY A 406 15.29 0.89 7.89
N CYS A 407 15.73 0.32 6.78
CA CYS A 407 15.63 0.93 5.44
C CYS A 407 14.19 1.29 5.09
N PHE A 408 13.22 0.41 5.36
CA PHE A 408 11.82 0.67 5.07
C PHE A 408 11.25 1.81 5.92
N LEU A 409 11.60 1.88 7.21
CA LEU A 409 11.22 2.98 8.08
C LEU A 409 11.80 4.32 7.61
N LEU A 410 12.92 4.36 6.89
CA LEU A 410 13.39 5.58 6.23
C LEU A 410 12.46 5.99 5.07
N ALA A 411 11.90 5.03 4.34
CA ALA A 411 11.03 5.31 3.20
C ALA A 411 9.64 5.86 3.61
N ILE A 412 9.12 5.54 4.79
CA ILE A 412 7.74 5.92 5.19
C ILE A 412 7.46 7.42 4.99
N GLY A 413 6.23 7.80 4.65
CA GLY A 413 5.81 9.20 4.54
C GLY A 413 5.59 9.84 5.91
N THR A 414 4.45 10.48 6.10
CA THR A 414 4.02 11.06 7.38
C THR A 414 3.15 10.13 8.23
N ASP A 415 2.76 8.98 7.68
CA ASP A 415 1.84 8.04 8.32
C ASP A 415 2.35 6.59 8.24
N ILE A 416 2.82 6.06 9.36
CA ILE A 416 3.31 4.67 9.45
C ILE A 416 2.18 3.64 9.26
N SER A 417 0.91 4.02 9.46
CA SER A 417 -0.22 3.11 9.22
C SER A 417 -0.47 2.83 7.74
N LYS A 418 0.18 3.58 6.84
CA LYS A 418 0.18 3.38 5.38
C LYS A 418 1.41 2.63 4.88
N ALA A 419 2.07 1.86 5.73
CA ALA A 419 3.28 1.12 5.37
C ALA A 419 3.17 -0.35 5.82
N TYR A 420 3.16 -1.27 4.84
CA TYR A 420 3.12 -2.71 5.05
C TYR A 420 4.51 -3.33 4.85
N TYR A 421 4.95 -4.12 5.80
CA TYR A 421 6.22 -4.83 5.73
C TYR A 421 6.00 -6.34 5.74
N SER A 422 6.66 -7.04 4.84
CA SER A 422 6.74 -8.50 4.81
C SER A 422 8.18 -8.98 4.86
N TRP A 423 8.38 -10.11 5.54
CA TRP A 423 9.59 -10.89 5.46
C TRP A 423 9.19 -12.32 5.08
N MET A 424 9.86 -12.91 4.10
CA MET A 424 9.54 -14.25 3.59
C MET A 424 10.72 -15.20 3.69
N PHE A 425 10.40 -16.50 3.76
CA PHE A 425 11.36 -17.58 3.62
C PHE A 425 11.06 -18.36 2.36
N PHE A 426 11.93 -18.24 1.35
CA PHE A 426 11.79 -19.01 0.13
C PHE A 426 11.94 -20.51 0.45
N GLU A 427 11.08 -21.37 -0.14
CA GLU A 427 11.02 -22.84 0.05
C GLU A 427 10.50 -23.37 1.41
N GLN A 428 10.08 -22.51 2.34
CA GLN A 428 9.63 -22.95 3.67
C GLN A 428 8.18 -23.48 3.73
N GLU A 429 7.51 -23.67 2.58
CA GLU A 429 6.10 -24.09 2.49
C GLU A 429 5.79 -25.43 3.20
N THR A 430 6.80 -26.17 3.67
CA THR A 430 6.67 -27.59 4.03
C THR A 430 6.84 -27.97 5.51
N THR A 431 7.36 -27.11 6.40
CA THR A 431 7.83 -27.59 7.75
C THR A 431 7.09 -27.05 8.98
N GLY A 432 6.03 -26.26 8.80
CA GLY A 432 4.98 -26.04 9.83
C GLY A 432 5.41 -25.49 11.20
N SER A 433 6.62 -24.95 11.37
CA SER A 433 7.11 -24.58 12.72
C SER A 433 7.88 -23.25 12.83
N ILE A 434 8.24 -22.57 11.73
CA ILE A 434 8.90 -21.24 11.78
C ILE A 434 8.29 -20.28 10.75
N ILE A 435 6.97 -20.23 10.83
CA ILE A 435 5.98 -19.23 10.42
C ILE A 435 6.46 -17.96 9.70
N ASN A 436 6.22 -17.94 8.38
CA ASN A 436 5.91 -16.81 7.47
C ASN A 436 6.67 -15.49 7.71
N GLY A 437 7.92 -15.57 8.16
CA GLY A 437 8.78 -14.43 8.42
C GLY A 437 8.29 -13.41 9.45
N TYR A 438 7.37 -13.77 10.33
CA TYR A 438 7.07 -12.90 11.48
C TYR A 438 8.27 -12.83 12.44
N HIS A 439 8.48 -11.66 13.02
CA HIS A 439 9.40 -11.45 14.13
C HIS A 439 8.83 -10.42 15.12
N PRO A 440 8.97 -10.60 16.45
CA PRO A 440 8.39 -9.68 17.45
C PRO A 440 8.79 -8.21 17.32
N MET A 441 9.94 -7.92 16.72
CA MET A 441 10.36 -6.55 16.42
C MET A 441 9.42 -5.82 15.44
N MET A 442 8.69 -6.54 14.60
CA MET A 442 7.68 -5.92 13.73
C MET A 442 6.50 -5.35 14.54
N ASP A 443 6.34 -5.74 15.80
CA ASP A 443 5.34 -5.18 16.72
C ASP A 443 5.81 -3.93 17.46
N THR A 444 7.04 -3.46 17.20
CA THR A 444 7.55 -2.24 17.83
C THR A 444 6.67 -1.04 17.45
N ASP A 445 6.16 -0.36 18.48
CA ASP A 445 5.43 0.91 18.33
C ASP A 445 6.43 2.06 18.18
N PHE A 446 6.83 2.31 16.94
CA PHE A 446 7.72 3.42 16.62
C PHE A 446 7.08 4.79 16.89
N GLY A 447 5.74 4.86 16.86
CA GLY A 447 5.00 6.09 16.77
C GLY A 447 4.99 6.66 15.34
N GLN A 448 4.39 7.83 15.15
CA GLN A 448 4.41 8.50 13.85
C GLN A 448 5.79 9.09 13.54
N PRO A 449 6.18 9.19 12.25
CA PRO A 449 7.36 9.94 11.85
C PRO A 449 7.26 11.41 12.30
N VAL A 450 8.31 11.93 12.94
CA VAL A 450 8.37 13.34 13.38
C VAL A 450 8.93 14.24 12.28
N GLN A 451 9.88 13.72 11.49
CA GLN A 451 10.51 14.40 10.37
C GLN A 451 10.88 13.41 9.26
N ASN A 452 11.19 13.95 8.07
CA ASN A 452 11.86 13.18 7.03
C ASN A 452 13.25 12.74 7.52
N TYR A 453 13.73 11.62 6.99
CA TYR A 453 15.07 11.14 7.33
C TYR A 453 16.12 12.15 6.84
N LYS A 454 17.20 12.29 7.61
CA LYS A 454 18.33 13.16 7.28
C LYS A 454 19.52 12.27 6.89
N GLY A 455 20.10 12.54 5.73
CA GLY A 455 21.44 12.08 5.40
C GLY A 455 22.44 13.02 6.04
N ASP A 456 23.22 12.49 6.98
CA ASP A 456 24.30 13.14 7.75
C ASP A 456 23.98 14.49 8.44
N ILE A 457 23.78 14.42 9.76
CA ILE A 457 23.50 15.57 10.65
C ILE A 457 24.77 16.35 11.04
N GLN A 458 26.00 15.89 10.72
CA GLN A 458 27.20 16.61 11.20
C GLN A 458 28.44 16.65 10.28
N ASN A 459 28.51 15.92 9.16
CA ASN A 459 29.75 15.90 8.35
C ASN A 459 29.56 16.31 6.88
N SER A 460 29.79 17.59 6.58
CA SER A 460 29.82 18.16 5.21
C SER A 460 30.96 17.62 4.32
N SER A 461 31.74 16.64 4.79
CA SER A 461 32.92 16.08 4.12
C SER A 461 32.72 14.67 3.54
N LEU A 462 31.57 14.04 3.78
CA LEU A 462 31.20 12.78 3.12
C LEU A 462 30.87 13.09 1.66
N GLN A 463 31.87 12.95 0.81
CA GLN A 463 31.66 12.88 -0.62
C GLN A 463 30.72 11.72 -0.89
N VAL A 464 29.51 12.07 -1.28
CA VAL A 464 28.61 11.13 -1.93
C VAL A 464 29.33 10.66 -3.18
N TYR A 465 29.71 9.40 -3.19
CA TYR A 465 30.23 8.78 -4.40
C TYR A 465 29.08 8.50 -5.36
N ALA A 466 28.89 9.43 -6.28
CA ALA A 466 28.20 9.21 -7.54
C ALA A 466 28.80 8.01 -8.28
N HIS A 467 28.21 6.83 -8.18
CA HIS A 467 28.49 5.76 -9.15
C HIS A 467 27.71 6.05 -10.44
N PRO A 468 28.37 6.35 -11.58
CA PRO A 468 27.70 6.44 -12.86
C PRO A 468 27.14 5.07 -13.23
N ASN A 469 25.83 5.00 -13.48
CA ASN A 469 25.14 3.78 -13.88
C ASN A 469 25.46 3.47 -15.36
N PRO A 470 26.03 2.30 -15.71
CA PRO A 470 26.38 1.96 -17.09
C PRO A 470 25.17 1.65 -18.00
N GLY A 471 23.93 1.71 -17.51
CA GLY A 471 22.72 1.33 -18.28
C GLY A 471 21.63 2.41 -18.42
N VAL A 472 21.80 3.62 -17.87
CA VAL A 472 20.77 4.66 -17.92
C VAL A 472 20.95 5.55 -19.15
N ILE A 473 19.87 5.68 -19.91
CA ILE A 473 19.70 6.61 -21.03
C ILE A 473 20.29 7.98 -20.65
N SER A 474 21.20 8.47 -21.48
CA SER A 474 21.93 9.73 -21.28
C SER A 474 21.01 10.86 -20.85
N GLY A 475 21.05 11.24 -19.56
CA GLY A 475 20.29 12.38 -19.05
C GLY A 475 20.10 12.45 -17.53
N SER A 476 20.09 11.33 -16.81
CA SER A 476 19.89 11.32 -15.34
C SER A 476 20.97 10.51 -14.60
N THR A 477 22.02 11.21 -14.15
CA THR A 477 23.00 10.64 -13.22
C THR A 477 22.34 10.44 -11.85
N HIS A 478 21.73 9.28 -11.64
CA HIS A 478 21.32 8.84 -10.31
C HIS A 478 22.58 8.42 -9.56
N ASN A 479 23.14 9.34 -8.79
CA ASN A 479 24.28 9.09 -7.93
C ASN A 479 23.82 8.14 -6.80
N TYR A 480 24.52 7.03 -6.59
CA TYR A 480 24.22 6.11 -5.49
C TYR A 480 24.77 6.66 -4.17
N TYR A 481 23.92 7.27 -3.37
CA TYR A 481 24.26 7.76 -2.04
C TYR A 481 24.34 6.56 -1.09
N GLY A 482 25.45 6.42 -0.40
CA GLY A 482 25.56 5.59 0.79
C GLY A 482 26.07 6.44 1.95
N GLY A 483 25.76 6.04 3.18
CA GLY A 483 26.08 6.77 4.40
C GLY A 483 25.16 6.38 5.56
N VAL A 484 25.23 7.15 6.64
CA VAL A 484 24.33 6.99 7.78
C VAL A 484 23.15 7.93 7.67
N PHE A 485 21.98 7.32 7.78
CA PHE A 485 20.70 8.00 7.75
C PHE A 485 20.04 7.88 9.10
N VAL A 486 19.50 8.99 9.58
CA VAL A 486 18.79 9.05 10.85
C VAL A 486 17.38 9.53 10.61
N ARG A 487 16.42 8.84 11.20
CA ARG A 487 15.02 9.25 11.22
C ARG A 487 14.46 9.25 12.64
N GLU A 488 13.69 10.28 12.92
CA GLU A 488 13.00 10.44 14.19
C GLU A 488 11.56 9.99 14.06
N PHE A 489 11.16 9.08 14.95
CA PHE A 489 9.78 8.74 15.23
C PHE A 489 9.41 9.22 16.65
N GLN A 490 8.14 9.19 17.01
CA GLN A 490 7.70 9.69 18.33
C GLN A 490 8.39 8.93 19.48
N ASN A 491 8.55 7.61 19.36
CA ASN A 491 9.07 6.75 20.43
C ASN A 491 10.53 6.29 20.20
N TYR A 492 11.05 6.42 18.97
CA TYR A 492 12.37 5.89 18.59
C TYR A 492 13.15 6.81 17.66
N TRP A 493 14.47 6.67 17.71
CA TRP A 493 15.39 7.00 16.64
C TRP A 493 15.70 5.75 15.83
N VAL A 494 15.57 5.85 14.51
CA VAL A 494 15.95 4.81 13.55
C VAL A 494 17.21 5.29 12.84
N ILE A 495 18.28 4.50 12.93
CA ILE A 495 19.58 4.83 12.36
C ILE A 495 19.99 3.69 11.44
N VAL A 496 20.32 3.99 10.19
CA VAL A 496 20.67 2.96 9.21
C VAL A 496 21.96 3.35 8.50
N ASN A 497 22.91 2.42 8.46
CA ASN A 497 24.15 2.60 7.70
C ASN A 497 24.05 1.93 6.33
N ILE A 498 23.61 2.71 5.34
CA ILE A 498 23.41 2.26 3.97
C ILE A 498 24.74 2.30 3.23
N CYS A 499 25.35 1.15 3.00
CA CYS A 499 26.60 1.08 2.25
C CYS A 499 26.30 1.09 0.74
N PRO A 500 27.04 1.85 -0.09
CA PRO A 500 26.82 1.87 -1.54
C PRO A 500 27.53 0.70 -2.24
N SER A 501 28.38 -0.05 -1.53
CA SER A 501 29.09 -1.22 -2.07
C SER A 501 29.22 -2.33 -1.03
N LEU A 502 29.45 -3.54 -1.54
CA LEU A 502 29.60 -4.76 -0.76
C LEU A 502 30.81 -4.76 0.17
N SER A 503 31.86 -4.03 -0.22
CA SER A 503 33.16 -3.98 0.46
C SER A 503 33.30 -2.83 1.47
N THR A 504 32.31 -1.94 1.55
CA THR A 504 32.40 -0.78 2.44
C THR A 504 32.05 -1.18 3.88
N ALA A 505 32.98 -1.02 4.81
CA ALA A 505 32.85 -1.42 6.22
C ALA A 505 33.22 -0.26 7.15
N TYR A 506 32.55 0.89 7.00
CA TYR A 506 32.76 2.01 7.91
C TYR A 506 31.72 2.01 9.02
N ASP A 507 32.21 1.97 10.25
CA ASP A 507 31.41 2.22 11.44
C ASP A 507 31.25 3.73 11.62
N TYR A 508 30.10 4.13 12.13
CA TYR A 508 29.80 5.54 12.37
C TYR A 508 29.27 5.74 13.78
N SER A 509 29.91 6.67 14.50
CA SER A 509 29.46 7.11 15.80
C SER A 509 28.96 8.54 15.75
N GLY A 510 27.94 8.86 16.54
CA GLY A 510 27.37 10.20 16.60
C GLY A 510 26.57 10.43 17.88
N ILE A 511 26.00 11.63 18.00
CA ILE A 511 25.13 12.05 19.11
C ILE A 511 23.79 12.51 18.53
N LEU A 512 22.69 11.97 19.05
CA LEU A 512 21.33 12.32 18.69
C LEU A 512 20.91 13.66 19.31
N PRO A 513 19.86 14.33 18.78
CA PRO A 513 19.38 15.61 19.31
C PRO A 513 19.00 15.61 20.80
N ASP A 514 18.66 14.45 21.36
CA ASP A 514 18.37 14.26 22.80
C ASP A 514 19.61 13.97 23.66
N GLY A 515 20.80 13.93 23.04
CA GLY A 515 22.08 13.69 23.70
C GLY A 515 22.52 12.22 23.75
N GLN A 516 21.71 11.27 23.26
CA GLN A 516 22.09 9.86 23.22
C GLN A 516 23.19 9.60 22.18
N SER A 517 24.25 8.88 22.57
CA SER A 517 25.32 8.47 21.65
C SER A 517 24.96 7.17 20.93
N PHE A 518 25.37 7.03 19.67
CA PHE A 518 25.22 5.78 18.92
C PHE A 518 26.52 5.38 18.23
N THR A 519 26.64 4.10 17.89
CA THR A 519 27.64 3.56 16.94
C THR A 519 26.94 2.52 16.08
N VAL A 520 26.85 2.76 14.77
CA VAL A 520 26.20 1.88 13.81
C VAL A 520 27.22 1.30 12.84
N HIS A 521 27.22 -0.02 12.72
CA HIS A 521 28.09 -0.76 11.81
C HIS A 521 27.55 -0.76 10.38
N ALA A 522 28.41 -1.09 9.41
CA ALA A 522 27.99 -1.24 8.02
C ALA A 522 26.85 -2.26 7.87
N LYS A 523 25.81 -1.91 7.10
CA LYS A 523 24.61 -2.75 6.87
C LYS A 523 23.86 -3.10 8.16
N GLU A 524 23.90 -2.21 9.13
CA GLU A 524 23.15 -2.33 10.37
C GLU A 524 22.07 -1.25 10.45
N ALA A 525 20.98 -1.61 11.13
CA ALA A 525 19.98 -0.66 11.59
C ALA A 525 19.89 -0.71 13.12
N LEU A 526 19.95 0.47 13.75
CA LEU A 526 19.74 0.66 15.18
C LEU A 526 18.38 1.32 15.43
N PHE A 527 17.77 0.89 16.53
CA PHE A 527 16.48 1.39 17.01
C PHE A 527 16.67 1.81 18.46
N ILE A 528 16.79 3.12 18.70
CA ILE A 528 17.09 3.69 20.02
C ILE A 528 15.83 4.34 20.57
N ALA A 529 15.31 3.85 21.69
CA ALA A 529 14.13 4.42 22.34
C ALA A 529 14.41 5.84 22.88
N LYS A 530 13.38 6.69 22.91
CA LYS A 530 13.43 8.05 23.43
C LYS A 530 13.06 8.18 24.90
#